data_AF-A0A645IN83-F1
#
_entry.id   AF-A0A645IN83-F1
#
_cell.length_a   1.000
_cell.length_b   1.000
_cell.length_c   1.000
_cell.angle_alpha   90.00
_cell.angle_beta   90.00
_cell.angle_gamma   90.00
#
_symmetry.space_group_name_H-M   'P 1'
#
loop_
_entity.id
_entity.type
_entity.pdbx_description
1 polymer ?
#
loop_
_entity_poly.entity_id
_entity_poly.type
_entity_poly.pdbx_seq_one_letter_code
_entity_poly.pdbx_strand_id
1 'polypeptide(L)'
;MPENLTELKKLLAGKRMFLLVMLSNPALMEHQSFTDMLFALFHLTDELLARERLDDLPEADLEHLNRDVNRVLRAVLIHWVGYLRHIQADYPYLFSLELRRNPFREHAEINFPGPSDIH
;
A
#
# COMPACT_ATOMS: atom_id res chain seq x y z
N MET A 1 5.06 15.28 8.88
CA MET A 1 4.10 16.29 9.37
C MET A 1 2.68 15.73 9.27
N PRO A 2 1.77 16.06 10.20
CA PRO A 2 0.43 15.49 10.34
C PRO A 2 -0.46 15.54 9.08
N GLU A 3 -0.16 16.42 8.13
CA GLU A 3 -0.80 16.44 6.80
C GLU A 3 -0.62 15.10 6.05
N ASN A 4 0.55 14.47 6.16
CA ASN A 4 0.80 13.16 5.53
C ASN A 4 -0.06 12.05 6.17
N LEU A 5 -0.34 12.13 7.48
CA LEU A 5 -1.18 11.15 8.17
C LEU A 5 -2.67 11.33 7.81
N THR A 6 -3.11 12.57 7.60
CA THR A 6 -4.48 12.86 7.18
C THR A 6 -4.76 12.33 5.77
N GLU A 7 -3.83 12.54 4.83
CA GLU A 7 -3.96 11.99 3.47
C GLU A 7 -3.85 10.46 3.47
N LEU A 8 -2.95 9.89 4.29
CA LEU A 8 -2.87 8.44 4.47
C LEU A 8 -4.18 7.86 5.03
N LYS A 9 -4.79 8.51 6.03
CA LYS A 9 -6.09 8.12 6.58
C LYS A 9 -7.16 8.12 5.49
N LYS A 10 -7.26 9.18 4.68
CA LYS A 10 -8.23 9.26 3.57
C LYS A 10 -8.02 8.14 2.55
N LEU A 11 -6.76 7.90 2.15
CA LEU A 11 -6.40 6.83 1.22
C LEU A 11 -6.81 5.46 1.75
N LEU A 12 -6.40 5.12 2.96
CA LEU A 12 -6.66 3.82 3.57
C LEU A 12 -8.16 3.61 3.86
N ALA A 13 -8.87 4.65 4.31
CA ALA A 13 -10.32 4.63 4.48
C ALA A 13 -11.03 4.30 3.15
N GLY A 14 -10.62 4.94 2.05
CA GLY A 14 -11.17 4.69 0.71
C GLY A 14 -10.87 3.28 0.17
N LYS A 15 -9.85 2.60 0.70
CA LYS A 15 -9.49 1.21 0.33
C LYS A 15 -9.98 0.16 1.32
N ARG A 16 -10.60 0.55 2.43
CA ARG A 16 -10.98 -0.38 3.50
C ARG A 16 -11.89 -1.52 3.01
N MET A 17 -12.91 -1.21 2.22
CA MET A 17 -13.81 -2.24 1.66
C MET A 17 -13.07 -3.19 0.71
N PHE A 18 -12.14 -2.66 -0.09
CA PHE A 18 -11.31 -3.46 -0.98
C PHE A 18 -10.41 -4.43 -0.19
N LEU A 19 -9.78 -3.96 0.90
CA LEU A 19 -8.98 -4.82 1.79
C LEU A 19 -9.84 -5.93 2.42
N LEU A 20 -11.11 -5.64 2.77
CA LEU A 20 -12.03 -6.61 3.38
C LEU A 20 -12.38 -7.72 2.39
N VAL A 21 -12.65 -7.34 1.14
CA VAL A 21 -12.90 -8.31 0.07
C VAL A 21 -11.68 -9.20 -0.15
N MET A 22 -10.45 -8.65 -0.11
CA MET A 22 -9.24 -9.46 -0.23
C MET A 22 -9.08 -10.48 0.91
N LEU A 23 -9.37 -10.10 2.16
CA LEU A 23 -9.35 -11.04 3.29
C LEU A 23 -10.37 -12.18 3.15
N SER A 24 -11.48 -11.95 2.45
CA SER A 24 -12.49 -12.99 2.22
C SER A 24 -12.07 -14.05 1.20
N ASN A 25 -10.95 -13.84 0.47
CA ASN A 25 -10.47 -14.79 -0.53
C ASN A 25 -9.60 -15.89 0.11
N PRO A 26 -10.07 -17.16 0.13
CA PRO A 26 -9.34 -18.26 0.77
C PRO A 26 -7.96 -18.51 0.16
N ALA A 27 -7.79 -18.31 -1.15
CA ALA A 27 -6.51 -18.53 -1.83
C ALA A 27 -5.42 -17.55 -1.36
N LEU A 28 -5.80 -16.37 -0.86
CA LEU A 28 -4.87 -15.39 -0.30
C LEU A 28 -4.50 -15.73 1.14
N MET A 29 -5.39 -16.39 1.87
CA MET A 29 -5.19 -16.76 3.28
C MET A 29 -4.17 -17.88 3.49
N GLU A 30 -3.95 -18.71 2.46
CA GLU A 30 -2.92 -19.77 2.47
C GLU A 30 -1.49 -19.21 2.45
N HIS A 31 -1.31 -17.96 2.02
CA HIS A 31 -0.01 -17.29 1.99
C HIS A 31 0.18 -16.41 3.23
N GLN A 32 0.81 -16.99 4.26
CA GLN A 32 0.96 -16.33 5.56
C GLN A 32 1.51 -14.90 5.49
N SER A 33 2.55 -14.65 4.68
CA SER A 33 3.12 -13.31 4.55
C SER A 33 2.16 -12.29 3.91
N PHE A 34 1.26 -12.73 3.02
CA PHE A 34 0.27 -11.86 2.38
C PHE A 34 -0.86 -11.53 3.35
N THR A 35 -1.32 -12.53 4.09
CA THR A 35 -2.29 -12.35 5.18
C THR A 35 -1.75 -11.38 6.25
N ASP A 36 -0.48 -11.53 6.65
CA ASP A 36 0.18 -10.63 7.61
C ASP A 36 0.24 -9.18 7.09
N MET A 37 0.49 -8.99 5.79
CA MET A 37 0.45 -7.68 5.16
C MET A 37 -0.95 -7.06 5.22
N LEU A 38 -1.99 -7.84 4.90
CA LEU A 38 -3.38 -7.37 4.99
C LEU A 38 -3.76 -6.99 6.42
N PHE A 39 -3.39 -7.80 7.41
CA PHE A 39 -3.62 -7.46 8.82
C PHE A 39 -2.91 -6.17 9.23
N ALA A 40 -1.64 -6.00 8.85
CA ALA A 40 -0.92 -4.76 9.14
C ALA A 40 -1.61 -3.53 8.55
N LEU A 41 -2.11 -3.63 7.31
CA LEU A 41 -2.89 -2.57 6.65
C LEU A 41 -4.20 -2.29 7.39
N PHE A 42 -4.92 -3.33 7.82
CA PHE A 42 -6.15 -3.18 8.59
C PHE A 42 -5.92 -2.50 9.93
N HIS A 43 -4.93 -2.97 10.70
CA HIS A 43 -4.59 -2.38 11.99
C HIS A 43 -4.30 -0.89 11.86
N LEU A 44 -3.44 -0.50 10.91
CA LEU A 44 -3.14 0.92 10.67
C LEU A 44 -4.38 1.70 10.21
N THR A 45 -5.22 1.11 9.35
CA THR A 45 -6.45 1.76 8.86
C THR A 45 -7.43 2.02 9.99
N ASP A 46 -7.74 1.01 10.79
CA ASP A 46 -8.69 1.12 11.89
C ASP A 46 -8.15 2.05 12.98
N GLU A 47 -6.84 2.01 13.25
CA GLU A 47 -6.17 2.90 14.19
C GLU A 47 -6.26 4.39 13.77
N LEU A 48 -6.07 4.69 12.47
CA LEU A 48 -6.23 6.05 11.93
C LEU A 48 -7.70 6.49 11.89
N LEU A 49 -8.63 5.57 11.62
CA LEU A 49 -10.06 5.84 11.58
C LEU A 49 -10.63 6.13 12.97
N ALA A 50 -10.13 5.46 14.01
CA ALA A 50 -10.55 5.66 15.39
C ALA A 50 -10.20 7.05 15.94
N ARG A 51 -9.20 7.72 15.36
CA ARG A 51 -8.79 9.08 15.76
C ARG A 51 -9.59 10.12 15.00
N GLU A 52 -10.38 10.93 15.70
CA GLU A 52 -11.11 12.05 15.07
C GLU A 52 -10.16 13.11 14.49
N ARG A 53 -9.09 13.39 15.23
CA ARG A 53 -8.06 14.40 14.93
C ARG A 53 -6.67 13.76 14.92
N LEU A 54 -5.83 14.21 14.00
CA LEU A 54 -4.44 13.75 13.84
C LEU A 54 -3.43 14.89 14.04
N ASP A 55 -3.93 16.09 14.29
CA ASP A 55 -3.17 17.23 14.78
C ASP A 55 -2.88 17.08 16.27
N ASP A 56 -1.69 17.54 16.68
CA ASP A 56 -1.24 17.60 18.07
C ASP A 56 -1.32 16.26 18.86
N LEU A 57 -1.06 15.15 18.16
CA LEU A 57 -0.95 13.84 18.81
C LEU A 57 0.20 13.81 19.83
N PRO A 58 0.04 13.12 20.97
CA PRO A 58 1.14 12.87 21.89
C PRO A 58 2.32 12.20 21.18
N GLU A 59 3.54 12.46 21.65
CA GLU A 59 4.77 11.90 21.07
C GLU A 59 4.73 10.36 21.00
N ALA A 60 4.25 9.71 22.06
CA ALA A 60 4.11 8.25 22.11
C ALA A 60 3.17 7.70 21.00
N ASP A 61 2.10 8.43 20.69
CA ASP A 61 1.15 8.06 19.62
C ASP A 61 1.78 8.24 18.23
N LEU A 62 2.53 9.34 18.04
CA LEU A 62 3.27 9.58 16.80
C LEU A 62 4.32 8.49 16.56
N GLU A 63 5.05 8.09 17.60
CA GLU A 63 6.01 6.98 17.53
C GLU A 63 5.33 5.67 17.19
N HIS A 64 4.17 5.38 17.81
CA HIS A 64 3.41 4.17 17.52
C HIS A 64 2.94 4.14 16.06
N LEU A 65 2.33 5.22 15.58
CA LEU A 65 1.89 5.34 14.18
C LEU A 65 3.06 5.22 13.21
N ASN A 66 4.22 5.81 13.54
CA ASN A 66 5.41 5.67 12.72
C ASN A 66 5.88 4.20 12.63
N ARG A 67 5.87 3.45 13.74
CA ARG A 67 6.18 2.01 13.74
C ARG A 67 5.19 1.23 12.87
N ASP A 68 3.91 1.54 12.96
CA ASP A 68 2.86 0.84 12.22
C ASP A 68 2.89 1.17 10.71
N VAL A 69 3.15 2.41 10.33
CA VAL A 69 3.40 2.82 8.93
C VAL A 69 4.61 2.09 8.37
N ASN A 70 5.73 2.02 9.11
CA ASN A 70 6.91 1.29 8.68
C ASN A 70 6.65 -0.21 8.52
N ARG A 71 5.87 -0.82 9.43
CA ARG A 71 5.44 -2.22 9.32
C ARG A 71 4.66 -2.47 8.03
N VAL A 72 3.70 -1.60 7.72
CA VAL A 72 2.90 -1.67 6.49
C VAL A 72 3.76 -1.48 5.24
N LEU A 73 4.57 -0.42 5.18
CA LEU A 73 5.42 -0.15 4.03
C LEU A 73 6.37 -1.31 3.74
N ARG A 74 7.01 -1.86 4.77
CA ARG A 74 7.90 -3.02 4.62
C ARG A 74 7.16 -4.23 4.06
N ALA A 75 5.98 -4.55 4.60
CA ALA A 75 5.19 -5.69 4.13
C ALA A 75 4.76 -5.51 2.67
N VAL A 76 4.20 -4.34 2.32
CA VAL A 76 3.79 -4.02 0.95
C VAL A 76 4.96 -4.09 -0.03
N LEU A 77 6.12 -3.55 0.34
CA LEU A 77 7.31 -3.55 -0.53
C LEU A 77 7.83 -4.96 -0.79
N ILE A 78 7.84 -5.83 0.21
CA ILE A 78 8.26 -7.24 0.03
C ILE A 78 7.36 -7.92 -1.01
N HIS A 79 6.05 -7.76 -0.90
CA HIS A 79 5.10 -8.35 -1.85
C HIS A 79 5.21 -7.73 -3.24
N TRP A 80 5.37 -6.41 -3.33
CA TRP A 80 5.53 -5.73 -4.61
C TRP A 80 6.83 -6.13 -5.33
N VAL A 81 7.96 -6.23 -4.62
CA VAL A 81 9.22 -6.74 -5.20
C VAL A 81 9.09 -8.22 -5.58
N GLY A 82 8.38 -9.03 -4.79
CA GLY A 82 8.06 -10.41 -5.13
C GLY A 82 7.24 -10.51 -6.42
N TYR A 83 6.22 -9.66 -6.57
CA TYR A 83 5.43 -9.53 -7.78
C TYR A 83 6.30 -9.13 -8.99
N LEU A 84 7.15 -8.11 -8.84
CA LEU A 84 8.07 -7.69 -9.89
C LEU A 84 8.98 -8.84 -10.36
N ARG A 85 9.50 -9.64 -9.43
CA ARG A 85 10.33 -10.82 -9.76
C ARG A 85 9.53 -11.88 -10.54
N HIS A 86 8.27 -12.12 -10.16
CA HIS A 86 7.40 -13.06 -10.85
C HIS A 86 7.13 -12.62 -12.30
N ILE A 87 6.69 -11.37 -12.50
CA ILE A 87 6.39 -10.87 -13.85
C ILE A 87 7.65 -10.67 -14.70
N GLN A 88 8.83 -10.50 -14.11
CA GLN A 88 10.08 -10.43 -14.86
C GLN A 88 10.36 -11.73 -15.63
N ALA A 89 10.03 -12.88 -15.04
CA ALA A 89 10.26 -14.18 -15.65
C ALA A 89 9.26 -14.47 -16.78
N ASP A 90 7.98 -14.23 -16.52
CA ASP A 90 6.89 -14.70 -17.39
C ASP A 90 6.34 -13.61 -18.33
N TYR A 91 6.52 -12.33 -17.98
CA TYR A 91 5.95 -11.18 -18.71
C TYR A 91 6.92 -9.97 -18.78
N PRO A 92 8.06 -10.07 -19.49
CA PRO A 92 9.10 -9.03 -19.50
C PRO A 92 8.62 -7.63 -19.93
N TYR A 93 7.62 -7.56 -20.82
CA TYR A 93 7.01 -6.29 -21.21
C TYR A 93 6.30 -5.62 -20.03
N LEU A 94 5.48 -6.37 -19.27
CA LEU A 94 4.80 -5.85 -18.08
C LEU A 94 5.80 -5.42 -17.02
N PHE A 95 6.85 -6.21 -16.79
CA PHE A 95 7.93 -5.83 -15.89
C PHE A 95 8.55 -4.48 -16.26
N SER A 96 8.85 -4.27 -17.54
CA SER A 96 9.39 -2.99 -18.02
C SER A 96 8.44 -1.82 -17.76
N LEU A 97 7.13 -2.05 -17.89
CA LEU A 97 6.10 -1.05 -17.68
C LEU A 97 5.99 -0.67 -16.20
N GLU A 98 5.97 -1.66 -15.31
CA GLU A 98 5.93 -1.47 -13.86
C GLU A 98 7.18 -0.71 -13.36
N LEU A 99 8.37 -1.01 -13.90
CA LEU A 99 9.57 -0.24 -13.57
C LEU A 99 9.50 1.22 -13.99
N ARG A 100 8.82 1.54 -15.10
CA ARG A 100 8.65 2.93 -15.54
C ARG A 100 7.71 3.71 -14.62
N ARG A 101 6.66 3.06 -14.11
CA ARG A 101 5.64 3.62 -13.20
C ARG A 101 6.00 3.51 -11.72
N ASN A 102 7.20 3.01 -11.42
CA ASN A 102 7.67 2.77 -10.07
C ASN A 102 7.59 4.06 -9.21
N PRO A 103 6.92 4.02 -8.04
CA PRO A 103 6.72 5.19 -7.18
C PRO A 103 8.02 5.78 -6.60
N PHE A 104 9.15 5.06 -6.69
CA PHE A 104 10.47 5.49 -6.22
C PHE A 104 11.35 6.14 -7.30
N ARG A 105 10.87 6.26 -8.55
CA ARG A 105 11.61 7.02 -9.56
C ARG A 105 11.41 8.51 -9.32
N GLU A 106 12.51 9.27 -9.33
CA GLU A 106 12.56 10.72 -9.07
C GLU A 106 11.69 11.58 -10.03
N HIS A 107 11.15 10.98 -11.09
CA HIS A 107 10.20 11.59 -12.03
C HIS A 107 9.04 10.64 -12.37
N ALA A 108 8.41 10.03 -11.36
CA ALA A 108 7.17 9.29 -11.56
C ALA A 108 6.02 10.26 -11.90
N GLU A 109 6.02 10.81 -13.11
CA GLU A 109 4.81 11.35 -13.70
C GLU A 109 3.86 10.17 -13.89
N ILE A 110 2.87 10.07 -13.00
CA ILE A 110 1.75 9.14 -13.15
C ILE A 110 0.90 9.66 -14.32
N ASN A 111 1.34 9.41 -15.55
CA ASN A 111 0.49 9.56 -16.71
C ASN A 111 -0.39 8.31 -16.79
N PHE A 112 -1.67 8.48 -16.49
CA PHE A 112 -2.69 7.52 -16.89
C PHE A 112 -2.65 7.42 -18.43
N PRO A 113 -2.39 6.24 -19.02
CA PRO A 113 -2.48 6.13 -20.48
C PRO A 113 -3.93 6.42 -20.86
N GLY A 114 -4.12 7.45 -21.68
CA GLY A 114 -5.37 7.66 -22.38
C GLY A 114 -5.59 6.51 -23.39
N PRO A 115 -6.83 6.31 -23.86
CA PRO A 115 -7.19 5.21 -24.76
C PRO A 115 -6.47 5.23 -26.13
N SER A 116 -5.58 6.17 -26.40
CA SER A 116 -4.81 6.35 -27.63
C SER A 116 -3.48 5.59 -27.68
N ASP A 117 -3.00 5.02 -26.57
CA ASP A 117 -1.64 4.45 -26.50
C ASP A 117 -1.60 2.93 -26.68
N ILE A 118 -2.66 2.34 -27.24
CA ILE A 118 -2.73 0.93 -27.63
C ILE A 118 -2.80 0.86 -29.15
N HIS A 119 -1.64 1.00 -29.80
CA HIS A 119 -1.44 0.70 -31.22
C HIS A 119 -0.21 -0.17 -31.39
#